data_AF-A0A9X7B805-F1
#
_entry.id   AF-A0A9X7B805-F1
#
_cell.length_a   1.000
_cell.length_b   1.000
_cell.length_c   1.000
_cell.angle_alpha   90.00
_cell.angle_beta   90.00
_cell.angle_gamma   90.00
#
_symmetry.space_group_name_H-M   'P 1'
#
loop_
_entity.id
_entity.type
_entity.pdbx_description
1 polymer ?
#
loop_
_entity_poly.entity_id
_entity_poly.type
_entity_poly.pdbx_seq_one_letter_code
_entity_poly.pdbx_strand_id
1 'polypeptide(L)'
;MDILRRPAGSMTVALILSILYGVIRTGKLEVILNLWAIVGIFLLVLAIHELGHVVFGVIGGLTFKFMTVGPITIQKEKGKLRIRENKLWAYFGGVATLVPPSIETPNLSKKWAWLTLGGPITSLLFGITSGYIYMVSYYQYLLYFSFFHFAIFAVTIVPIKGTLMSDGMQFLILIKDDERARNHLYEIQISSELFSYKRPKDWDERLVELSEEKIKENKGIREIMSRLMLVFLARADQEGMKRAIPYIERIVQLPVTKENKFFVSNFHSWYLLYKALYEMDSLSLQEAKEHAKAITKMDLNGYYRTQGIIKYLENDLEASHTYMKKADKELKSAEKSEMGYLQLEREWFEQLKVRVSYDG
;
A
#
# COMPACT_ATOMS: atom_id res chain seq x y z
N MET A 1 -17.09 -14.94 2.55
CA MET A 1 -15.97 -15.19 1.61
C MET A 1 -14.91 -14.07 1.57
N ASP A 2 -15.21 -12.80 1.86
CA ASP A 2 -14.18 -11.74 1.84
C ASP A 2 -13.11 -11.87 2.95
N ILE A 3 -13.41 -12.54 4.08
CA ILE A 3 -12.44 -12.75 5.18
C ILE A 3 -11.25 -13.65 4.78
N LEU A 4 -11.48 -14.62 3.89
CA LEU A 4 -10.44 -15.53 3.36
C LEU A 4 -9.56 -14.88 2.29
N ARG A 5 -9.86 -13.65 1.89
CA ARG A 5 -8.98 -12.86 1.02
C ARG A 5 -7.99 -12.02 1.82
N ARG A 6 -8.18 -11.89 3.14
CA ARG A 6 -7.31 -11.13 4.03
C ARG A 6 -6.32 -12.08 4.71
N PRO A 7 -5.05 -11.69 4.86
CA PRO A 7 -4.04 -12.46 5.58
C PRO A 7 -4.50 -13.06 6.90
N ALA A 8 -5.06 -12.24 7.81
CA ALA A 8 -5.46 -12.69 9.13
C ALA A 8 -6.52 -13.80 9.06
N GLY A 9 -7.60 -13.57 8.32
CA GLY A 9 -8.68 -14.55 8.15
C GLY A 9 -8.21 -15.86 7.53
N SER A 10 -7.41 -15.80 6.46
CA SER A 10 -6.86 -17.00 5.82
C SER A 10 -5.94 -17.78 6.75
N MET A 11 -5.05 -17.09 7.47
CA MET A 11 -4.12 -17.72 8.42
C MET A 11 -4.85 -18.38 9.59
N THR A 12 -5.86 -17.71 10.17
CA THR A 12 -6.65 -18.27 11.26
C THR A 12 -7.38 -19.54 10.81
N VAL A 13 -7.99 -19.53 9.62
CA VAL A 13 -8.67 -20.72 9.08
C VAL A 13 -7.66 -21.84 8.81
N ALA A 14 -6.50 -21.54 8.21
CA ALA A 14 -5.46 -22.53 7.98
C ALA A 14 -4.95 -23.14 9.30
N LEU A 15 -4.76 -22.31 10.33
CA LEU A 15 -4.34 -22.76 11.67
C LEU A 15 -5.37 -23.71 12.26
N ILE A 16 -6.64 -23.32 12.30
CA ILE A 16 -7.72 -24.15 12.85
C ILE A 16 -7.83 -25.48 12.11
N LEU A 17 -7.88 -25.46 10.77
CA LEU A 17 -7.98 -26.67 9.97
C LEU A 17 -6.77 -27.61 10.16
N SER A 18 -5.57 -27.05 10.26
CA SER A 18 -4.37 -27.85 10.51
C SER A 18 -4.37 -28.47 11.90
N ILE A 19 -4.79 -27.75 12.95
CA ILE A 19 -4.90 -28.29 14.30
C ILE A 19 -5.95 -29.41 14.34
N LEU A 20 -7.13 -29.18 13.75
CA LEU A 20 -8.18 -30.21 13.65
C LEU A 20 -7.66 -31.48 12.97
N TYR A 21 -6.91 -31.33 11.87
CA TYR A 21 -6.27 -32.47 11.20
C TYR A 21 -5.27 -33.19 12.11
N GLY A 22 -4.44 -32.44 12.85
CA GLY A 22 -3.46 -33.01 13.79
C GLY A 22 -4.09 -33.74 14.98
N VAL A 23 -5.26 -33.30 15.43
CA VAL A 23 -6.05 -33.98 16.48
C VAL A 23 -6.67 -35.26 15.94
N ILE A 24 -7.21 -35.25 14.71
CA ILE A 24 -7.81 -36.43 14.08
C ILE A 24 -6.75 -37.49 13.75
N ARG A 25 -5.57 -37.09 13.27
CA ARG A 25 -4.43 -37.97 12.98
C ARG A 25 -3.46 -37.97 14.15
N THR A 26 -3.74 -38.82 15.13
CA THR A 26 -2.88 -39.01 16.31
C THR A 26 -1.41 -39.15 15.91
N GLY A 27 -0.53 -38.37 16.56
CA GLY A 27 0.90 -38.28 16.25
C GLY A 27 1.32 -37.21 15.23
N LYS A 28 0.38 -36.46 14.62
CA LYS A 28 0.73 -35.32 13.73
C LYS A 28 0.62 -33.94 14.39
N LEU A 29 0.00 -33.84 15.56
CA LEU A 29 -0.22 -32.56 16.24
C LEU A 29 1.08 -31.81 16.55
N GLU A 30 2.09 -32.50 17.10
CA GLU A 30 3.39 -31.88 17.41
C GLU A 30 4.08 -31.29 16.17
N VAL A 31 4.06 -32.04 15.06
CA VAL A 31 4.61 -31.57 13.77
C VAL A 31 3.88 -30.30 13.31
N ILE A 32 2.55 -30.25 13.44
CA ILE A 32 1.75 -29.08 13.04
C ILE A 32 2.06 -27.87 13.93
N LEU A 33 2.19 -28.08 15.24
CA LEU A 33 2.57 -27.01 16.17
C LEU A 33 3.98 -26.47 15.86
N ASN A 34 4.93 -27.35 15.56
CA ASN A 34 6.29 -26.96 15.15
C ASN A 34 6.29 -26.16 13.85
N LEU A 35 5.47 -26.55 12.85
CA LEU A 35 5.32 -25.78 11.61
C LEU A 35 4.78 -24.37 11.86
N TRP A 36 3.76 -24.22 12.72
CA TRP A 36 3.23 -22.91 13.08
C TRP A 36 4.20 -22.08 13.92
N ALA A 37 5.01 -22.71 14.77
CA ALA A 37 6.09 -22.03 15.47
C ALA A 37 7.13 -21.47 14.49
N ILE A 38 7.50 -22.22 13.44
CA ILE A 38 8.39 -21.76 12.36
C ILE A 38 7.76 -20.58 11.60
N VAL A 39 6.46 -20.64 11.27
CA VAL A 39 5.74 -19.50 10.65
C VAL A 39 5.78 -18.27 11.56
N GLY A 40 5.56 -18.45 12.87
CA GLY A 40 5.63 -17.37 13.85
C GLY A 40 7.02 -16.74 13.94
N ILE A 41 8.08 -17.58 13.95
CA ILE A 41 9.48 -17.13 13.91
C ILE A 41 9.76 -16.33 12.64
N PHE A 42 9.32 -16.83 11.48
CA PHE A 42 9.52 -16.13 10.22
C PHE A 42 8.85 -14.74 10.21
N LEU A 43 7.61 -14.64 10.70
CA LEU A 43 6.94 -13.34 10.84
C LEU A 43 7.65 -12.41 11.83
N LEU A 44 8.20 -12.94 12.92
CA LEU A 44 8.98 -12.16 13.87
C LEU A 44 10.28 -11.63 13.24
N VAL A 45 10.97 -12.45 12.45
CA VAL A 45 12.19 -12.06 11.71
C VAL A 45 11.88 -10.91 10.76
N LEU A 46 10.79 -11.01 10.00
CA LEU A 46 10.33 -9.92 9.12
C LEU A 46 10.00 -8.66 9.92
N ALA A 47 9.34 -8.79 11.08
CA ALA A 47 8.99 -7.64 11.91
C ALA A 47 10.23 -6.92 12.45
N ILE A 48 11.24 -7.67 12.87
CA ILE A 48 12.51 -7.10 13.35
C ILE A 48 13.28 -6.43 12.20
N HIS A 49 13.27 -7.02 11.01
CA HIS A 49 13.87 -6.42 9.82
C HIS A 49 13.20 -5.08 9.46
N GLU A 50 11.87 -5.05 9.31
CA GLU A 50 11.12 -3.84 9.01
C GLU A 50 11.28 -2.78 10.11
N LEU A 51 11.31 -3.20 11.38
CA LEU A 51 11.57 -2.31 12.50
C LEU A 51 12.97 -1.68 12.41
N GLY A 52 13.94 -2.39 11.86
CA GLY A 52 15.27 -1.84 11.55
C GLY A 52 15.19 -0.62 10.63
N HIS A 53 14.43 -0.70 9.53
CA HIS A 53 14.20 0.47 8.67
C HIS A 53 13.54 1.62 9.41
N VAL A 54 12.53 1.31 10.24
CA VAL A 54 11.81 2.32 11.03
C VAL A 54 12.76 3.02 12.01
N VAL A 55 13.56 2.28 12.77
CA VAL A 55 14.48 2.83 13.77
C VAL A 55 15.51 3.74 13.10
N PHE A 56 16.18 3.27 12.04
CA PHE A 56 17.17 4.08 11.34
C PHE A 56 16.57 5.30 10.65
N GLY A 57 15.37 5.17 10.08
CA GLY A 57 14.67 6.29 9.48
C GLY A 57 14.24 7.35 10.50
N VAL A 58 13.71 6.94 11.65
CA VAL A 58 13.32 7.86 12.74
C VAL A 58 14.55 8.56 13.33
N ILE A 59 15.66 7.84 13.55
CA ILE A 59 16.94 8.44 13.96
C ILE A 59 17.42 9.46 12.92
N GLY A 60 17.21 9.19 11.63
CA GLY A 60 17.48 10.11 10.52
C GLY A 60 16.54 11.33 10.44
N GLY A 61 15.53 11.41 11.32
CA GLY A 61 14.53 12.48 11.36
C GLY A 61 13.40 12.32 10.35
N LEU A 62 13.17 11.11 9.82
CA LEU A 62 12.01 10.79 8.98
C LEU A 62 10.79 10.48 9.86
N THR A 63 9.60 10.74 9.31
CA THR A 63 8.34 10.52 10.02
C THR A 63 7.78 9.14 9.68
N PHE A 64 7.66 8.29 10.70
CA PHE A 64 6.99 7.00 10.58
C PHE A 64 5.49 7.15 10.23
N LYS A 65 5.01 6.39 9.24
CA LYS A 65 3.60 6.32 8.86
C LYS A 65 2.98 4.99 9.25
N PHE A 66 3.47 3.89 8.67
CA PHE A 66 3.02 2.56 9.00
C PHE A 66 4.08 1.50 8.72
N MET A 67 3.91 0.35 9.34
CA MET A 67 4.67 -0.88 9.09
C MET A 67 3.68 -2.04 9.07
N THR A 68 3.78 -2.91 8.07
CA THR A 68 2.93 -4.10 7.95
C THR A 68 3.79 -5.34 7.85
N VAL A 69 3.51 -6.34 8.68
CA VAL A 69 4.19 -7.64 8.66
C VAL A 69 3.14 -8.73 8.88
N GLY A 70 3.07 -9.68 7.95
CA GLY A 70 2.09 -10.75 7.99
C GLY A 70 0.65 -10.20 8.08
N PRO A 71 -0.14 -10.63 9.08
CA PRO A 71 -1.52 -10.17 9.25
C PRO A 71 -1.65 -8.84 10.02
N ILE A 72 -0.56 -8.21 10.44
CA ILE A 72 -0.56 -7.07 11.36
C ILE A 72 0.00 -5.82 10.69
N THR A 73 -0.72 -4.71 10.82
CA THR A 73 -0.24 -3.37 10.47
C THR A 73 -0.17 -2.52 11.73
N ILE A 74 0.97 -1.89 11.98
CA ILE A 74 1.16 -0.85 12.99
C ILE A 74 1.20 0.48 12.24
N GLN A 75 0.30 1.41 12.57
CA GLN A 75 0.24 2.71 11.89
C GLN A 75 0.03 3.85 12.88
N LYS A 76 0.48 5.05 12.51
CA LYS A 76 0.26 6.28 13.29
C LYS A 76 -1.11 6.87 12.93
N GLU A 77 -1.99 6.95 13.93
CA GLU A 77 -3.33 7.55 13.82
C GLU A 77 -3.48 8.60 14.94
N LYS A 78 -3.78 9.85 14.60
CA LYS A 78 -3.97 10.97 15.54
C LYS A 78 -2.80 11.10 16.51
N GLY A 79 -1.58 10.97 15.99
CA GLY A 79 -0.34 11.02 16.76
C GLY A 79 -0.02 9.76 17.59
N LYS A 80 -0.90 8.75 17.64
CA LYS A 80 -0.72 7.54 18.44
C LYS A 80 -0.49 6.31 17.56
N LEU A 81 0.32 5.37 18.03
CA LEU A 81 0.48 4.08 17.34
C LEU A 81 -0.76 3.21 17.57
N ARG A 82 -1.27 2.61 16.50
CA ARG A 82 -2.44 1.72 16.51
C ARG A 82 -2.14 0.47 15.72
N ILE A 83 -2.64 -0.65 16.24
CA ILE A 83 -2.56 -1.96 15.58
C ILE A 83 -3.84 -2.18 14.77
N ARG A 84 -3.68 -2.61 13.52
CA ARG A 84 -4.72 -2.89 12.55
C ARG A 84 -4.46 -4.23 11.87
N GLU A 85 -5.52 -4.80 11.29
CA GLU A 85 -5.43 -5.96 10.41
C GLU A 85 -4.79 -5.53 9.07
N ASN A 86 -3.82 -6.29 8.59
CA ASN A 86 -3.37 -6.19 7.20
C ASN A 86 -4.47 -6.72 6.27
N LYS A 87 -4.98 -5.86 5.38
CA LYS A 87 -6.01 -6.22 4.41
C LYS A 87 -5.44 -6.73 3.07
N LEU A 88 -4.13 -6.61 2.84
CA LEU A 88 -3.48 -6.83 1.54
C LEU A 88 -2.34 -7.86 1.65
N TRP A 89 -2.46 -8.96 0.91
CA TRP A 89 -1.39 -9.96 0.77
C TRP A 89 -0.09 -9.39 0.20
N ALA A 90 -0.18 -8.33 -0.61
CA ALA A 90 0.99 -7.63 -1.14
C ALA A 90 1.91 -7.09 -0.03
N TYR A 91 1.38 -6.79 1.16
CA TYR A 91 2.17 -6.30 2.30
C TYR A 91 2.52 -7.40 3.31
N PHE A 92 2.17 -8.66 3.02
CA PHE A 92 2.39 -9.76 3.96
C PHE A 92 3.88 -9.98 4.28
N GLY A 93 4.75 -9.80 3.29
CA GLY A 93 6.19 -10.03 3.40
C GLY A 93 6.97 -8.99 4.20
N GLY A 94 6.32 -7.91 4.67
CA GLY A 94 7.03 -6.78 5.28
C GLY A 94 6.98 -5.55 4.38
N VAL A 95 6.48 -4.44 4.91
CA VAL A 95 6.59 -3.09 4.34
C VAL A 95 6.65 -2.07 5.47
N ALA A 96 7.72 -1.29 5.55
CA ALA A 96 7.80 -0.07 6.35
C ALA A 96 7.72 1.18 5.47
N THR A 97 6.88 2.14 5.87
CA THR A 97 6.73 3.43 5.18
C THR A 97 7.04 4.57 6.13
N LEU A 98 8.04 5.36 5.73
CA LEU A 98 8.42 6.62 6.35
C LEU A 98 8.43 7.71 5.29
N VAL A 99 8.19 8.95 5.72
CA VAL A 99 8.20 10.12 4.85
C VAL A 99 9.14 11.19 5.39
N PRO A 100 9.80 11.98 4.52
CA PRO A 100 10.51 13.16 4.97
C PRO A 100 9.57 14.16 5.67
N PRO A 101 10.07 14.90 6.68
CA PRO A 101 9.26 15.92 7.36
C PRO A 101 8.94 17.12 6.46
N SER A 102 9.80 17.39 5.48
CA SER A 102 9.61 18.42 4.46
C SER A 102 10.28 18.00 3.15
N ILE A 103 9.87 18.61 2.03
CA ILE A 103 10.47 18.31 0.72
C ILE A 103 11.92 18.76 0.64
N GLU A 104 12.24 19.89 1.27
CA GLU A 104 13.58 20.47 1.33
C GLU A 104 14.46 19.87 2.44
N THR A 105 14.18 18.64 2.88
CA THR A 105 14.94 17.98 3.93
C THR A 105 16.43 17.90 3.54
N PRO A 106 17.35 18.51 4.31
CA PRO A 106 18.77 18.46 3.98
C PRO A 106 19.31 17.03 4.06
N ASN A 107 20.22 16.69 3.12
CA ASN A 107 20.86 15.38 3.02
C ASN A 107 19.86 14.21 2.93
N LEU A 108 18.70 14.44 2.29
CA LEU A 108 17.64 13.44 2.15
C LEU A 108 18.15 12.11 1.57
N SER A 109 19.03 12.16 0.57
CA SER A 109 19.66 10.97 -0.03
C SER A 109 20.35 10.11 1.01
N LYS A 110 21.22 10.71 1.83
CA LYS A 110 21.97 10.01 2.86
C LYS A 110 21.05 9.47 3.96
N LYS A 111 20.03 10.23 4.37
CA LYS A 111 19.04 9.79 5.36
C LYS A 111 18.26 8.56 4.87
N TRP A 112 17.81 8.57 3.63
CA TRP A 112 17.14 7.42 3.01
C TRP A 112 18.08 6.23 2.84
N ALA A 113 19.34 6.45 2.47
CA ALA A 113 20.32 5.37 2.40
C ALA A 113 20.44 4.64 3.75
N TRP A 114 20.53 5.38 4.87
CA TRP A 114 20.59 4.79 6.21
C TRP A 114 19.29 4.09 6.63
N LEU A 115 18.12 4.66 6.30
CA LEU A 115 16.84 3.97 6.49
C LEU A 115 16.85 2.61 5.79
N THR A 116 17.21 2.59 4.51
CA THR A 116 17.25 1.38 3.70
C THR A 116 18.22 0.35 4.27
N LEU A 117 19.36 0.77 4.81
CA LEU A 117 20.33 -0.16 5.41
C LEU A 117 19.91 -0.69 6.79
N GLY A 118 18.96 -0.04 7.46
CA GLY A 118 18.52 -0.38 8.81
C GLY A 118 17.98 -1.80 8.96
N GLY A 119 17.21 -2.29 7.99
CA GLY A 119 16.70 -3.66 7.97
C GLY A 119 17.81 -4.71 7.87
N PRO A 120 18.68 -4.65 6.86
CA PRO A 120 19.84 -5.54 6.76
C PRO A 120 20.75 -5.52 8.00
N ILE A 121 21.06 -4.34 8.55
CA ILE A 121 21.89 -4.23 9.77
C ILE A 121 21.23 -4.97 10.94
N THR A 122 19.94 -4.71 11.16
CA THR A 122 19.20 -5.33 12.27
C THR A 122 19.12 -6.84 12.10
N SER A 123 18.86 -7.32 10.87
CA SER A 123 18.85 -8.75 10.58
C SER A 123 20.19 -9.42 10.83
N LEU A 124 21.30 -8.78 10.43
CA LEU A 124 22.64 -9.30 10.68
C LEU A 124 22.93 -9.42 12.18
N LEU A 125 22.62 -8.37 12.95
CA LEU A 125 22.85 -8.33 14.41
C LEU A 125 22.05 -9.40 15.15
N PHE A 126 20.75 -9.55 14.84
CA PHE A 126 19.90 -10.56 15.45
C PHE A 126 20.27 -11.98 15.00
N GLY A 127 20.73 -12.16 13.75
CA GLY A 127 21.24 -13.43 13.25
C GLY A 127 22.47 -13.91 14.00
N ILE A 128 23.47 -13.04 14.17
CA ILE A 128 24.70 -13.33 14.93
C ILE A 128 24.38 -13.62 16.39
N THR A 129 23.59 -12.75 17.03
CA THR A 129 23.28 -12.86 18.46
C THR A 129 22.52 -14.15 18.77
N SER A 130 21.48 -14.47 17.99
CA SER A 130 20.70 -15.70 18.21
C SER A 130 21.48 -16.97 17.86
N GLY A 131 22.35 -16.92 16.84
CA GLY A 131 23.25 -18.02 16.51
C GLY A 131 24.26 -18.31 17.61
N TYR A 132 24.83 -17.26 18.23
CA TYR A 132 25.72 -17.40 19.37
C TYR A 132 25.00 -18.00 20.60
N ILE A 133 23.80 -17.50 20.93
CA ILE A 133 23.01 -18.05 22.04
C ILE A 133 22.62 -19.50 21.75
N TYR A 134 22.33 -19.86 20.51
CA TYR A 134 22.07 -21.24 20.11
C TYR A 134 23.28 -22.15 20.38
N MET A 135 24.51 -21.72 20.07
CA MET A 135 25.72 -22.53 20.31
C MET A 135 25.91 -22.92 21.78
N VAL A 136 25.40 -22.11 22.71
CA VAL A 136 25.51 -22.37 24.16
C VAL A 136 24.28 -23.12 24.69
N SER A 137 23.09 -22.77 24.22
CA SER A 137 21.82 -23.30 24.75
C SER A 137 21.31 -24.56 24.03
N TYR A 138 21.75 -24.81 22.80
CA TYR A 138 21.22 -25.82 21.88
C TYR A 138 19.71 -25.75 21.63
N TYR A 139 19.07 -24.60 21.90
CA TYR A 139 17.64 -24.42 21.69
C TYR A 139 17.32 -24.19 20.20
N GLN A 140 16.77 -25.21 19.55
CA GLN A 140 16.62 -25.28 18.08
C GLN A 140 15.85 -24.10 17.45
N TYR A 141 14.90 -23.49 18.17
CA TYR A 141 14.18 -22.33 17.64
C TYR A 141 15.06 -21.10 17.45
N LEU A 142 16.14 -20.95 18.23
CA LEU A 142 17.15 -19.90 18.01
C LEU A 142 17.97 -20.17 16.75
N LEU A 143 18.23 -21.43 16.40
CA LEU A 143 18.87 -21.78 15.13
C LEU A 143 17.98 -21.36 13.95
N TYR A 144 16.68 -21.66 13.99
CA TYR A 144 15.74 -21.23 12.94
C TYR A 144 15.66 -19.71 12.84
N PHE A 145 15.55 -19.03 13.99
CA PHE A 145 15.52 -17.57 14.06
C PHE A 145 16.81 -16.95 13.49
N SER A 146 17.98 -17.49 13.84
CA SER A 146 19.28 -17.09 13.30
C SER A 146 19.37 -17.31 11.79
N PHE A 147 19.01 -18.51 11.33
CA PHE A 147 19.02 -18.87 9.92
C PHE A 147 18.15 -17.93 9.08
N PHE A 148 16.91 -17.68 9.50
CA PHE A 148 16.02 -16.78 8.76
C PHE A 148 16.52 -15.33 8.76
N HIS A 149 17.15 -14.87 9.83
CA HIS A 149 17.78 -13.54 9.87
C HIS A 149 18.95 -13.43 8.88
N PHE A 150 19.81 -14.43 8.77
CA PHE A 150 20.85 -14.46 7.75
C PHE A 150 20.28 -14.58 6.33
N ALA A 151 19.23 -15.37 6.14
CA ALA A 151 18.57 -15.52 4.86
C ALA A 151 17.96 -14.18 4.37
N ILE A 152 17.20 -13.48 5.22
CA ILE A 152 16.62 -12.19 4.84
C ILE A 152 17.72 -11.13 4.63
N PHE A 153 18.77 -11.12 5.46
CA PHE A 153 19.93 -10.26 5.26
C PHE A 153 20.55 -10.48 3.89
N ALA A 154 20.86 -11.72 3.51
CA ALA A 154 21.47 -12.05 2.23
C ALA A 154 20.60 -11.64 1.05
N VAL A 155 19.29 -11.91 1.10
CA VAL A 155 18.35 -11.57 0.01
C VAL A 155 18.18 -10.05 -0.15
N THR A 156 18.24 -9.28 0.95
CA THR A 156 17.98 -7.84 0.94
C THR A 156 19.23 -7.00 0.69
N ILE A 157 20.41 -7.44 1.13
CA ILE A 157 21.67 -6.69 0.96
C ILE A 157 22.29 -6.88 -0.43
N VAL A 158 22.01 -7.99 -1.12
CA VAL A 158 22.57 -8.25 -2.45
C VAL A 158 21.89 -7.30 -3.45
N PRO A 159 22.66 -6.48 -4.19
CA PRO A 159 22.10 -5.39 -4.98
C PRO A 159 21.48 -5.90 -6.29
N ILE A 160 20.23 -6.35 -6.20
CA ILE A 160 19.44 -6.87 -7.32
C ILE A 160 18.48 -5.78 -7.82
N LYS A 161 18.40 -5.64 -9.16
CA LYS A 161 17.34 -4.90 -9.85
C LYS A 161 16.25 -5.89 -10.28
N GLY A 162 15.10 -5.85 -9.61
CA GLY A 162 13.92 -6.62 -9.96
C GLY A 162 12.66 -5.76 -10.00
N THR A 163 11.50 -6.39 -9.85
CA THR A 163 10.20 -5.70 -9.78
C THR A 163 10.12 -4.72 -8.61
N LEU A 164 10.81 -5.06 -7.52
CA LEU A 164 11.12 -4.20 -6.38
C LEU A 164 12.66 -4.13 -6.24
N MET A 165 13.18 -2.98 -5.84
CA MET A 165 14.61 -2.82 -5.57
C MET A 165 14.94 -3.38 -4.19
N SER A 166 15.93 -4.27 -4.13
CA SER A 166 16.56 -4.70 -2.87
C SER A 166 17.10 -3.50 -2.08
N ASP A 167 17.20 -3.65 -0.77
CA ASP A 167 17.75 -2.62 0.12
C ASP A 167 19.18 -2.26 -0.26
N GLY A 168 20.01 -3.26 -0.57
CA GLY A 168 21.37 -3.03 -1.04
C GLY A 168 21.42 -2.16 -2.31
N MET A 169 20.53 -2.40 -3.28
CA MET A 169 20.45 -1.59 -4.50
C MET A 169 19.99 -0.16 -4.21
N GLN A 170 18.96 0.02 -3.37
CA GLN A 170 18.47 1.33 -2.97
C GLN A 170 19.57 2.13 -2.24
N PHE A 171 20.27 1.51 -1.28
CA PHE A 171 21.41 2.11 -0.59
C PHE A 171 22.51 2.56 -1.56
N LEU A 172 22.91 1.68 -2.49
CA LEU A 172 23.96 1.99 -3.47
C LEU A 172 23.59 3.13 -4.42
N ILE A 173 22.31 3.30 -4.75
CA ILE A 173 21.85 4.43 -5.55
C ILE A 173 21.90 5.71 -4.73
N LEU A 174 21.34 5.67 -3.52
CA LEU A 174 21.18 6.85 -2.67
C LEU A 174 22.52 7.38 -2.12
N ILE A 175 23.51 6.51 -1.88
CA ILE A 175 24.81 6.95 -1.39
C ILE A 175 25.66 7.67 -2.44
N LYS A 176 25.39 7.45 -3.73
CA LYS A 176 26.15 8.03 -4.85
C LYS A 176 25.80 9.49 -5.14
N ASP A 177 24.62 9.95 -4.68
CA ASP A 177 24.12 11.31 -4.85
C ASP A 177 24.17 11.84 -6.31
N ASP A 178 24.06 10.92 -7.27
CA ASP A 178 24.08 11.20 -8.71
C ASP A 178 22.68 11.49 -9.27
N GLU A 179 22.55 11.66 -10.59
CA GLU A 179 21.26 11.89 -11.24
C GLU A 179 20.25 10.75 -10.99
N ARG A 180 20.72 9.51 -10.82
CA ARG A 180 19.84 8.38 -10.49
C ARG A 180 19.34 8.49 -9.06
N ALA A 181 20.18 8.92 -8.13
CA ALA A 181 19.77 9.23 -6.76
C ALA A 181 18.70 10.33 -6.76
N ARG A 182 18.88 11.41 -7.54
CA ARG A 182 17.90 12.50 -7.66
C ARG A 182 16.56 12.03 -8.22
N ASN A 183 16.57 11.23 -9.29
CA ASN A 183 15.35 10.65 -9.86
C ASN A 183 14.65 9.69 -8.88
N HIS A 184 15.42 8.92 -8.10
CA HIS A 184 14.86 8.02 -7.08
C HIS A 184 14.25 8.81 -5.91
N LEU A 185 14.94 9.86 -5.45
CA LEU A 185 14.44 10.79 -4.43
C LEU A 185 13.18 11.52 -4.88
N TYR A 186 13.08 11.87 -6.16
CA TYR A 186 11.88 12.47 -6.73
C TYR A 186 10.66 11.56 -6.58
N GLU A 187 10.78 10.26 -6.89
CA GLU A 187 9.70 9.28 -6.67
C GLU A 187 9.33 9.13 -5.19
N ILE A 188 10.34 9.17 -4.32
CA ILE A 188 10.15 9.17 -2.86
C ILE A 188 9.39 10.42 -2.41
N GLN A 189 9.71 11.60 -2.94
CA GLN A 189 9.04 12.86 -2.62
C GLN A 189 7.59 12.89 -3.11
N ILE A 190 7.30 12.36 -4.31
CA ILE A 190 5.92 12.16 -4.79
C ILE A 190 5.15 11.26 -3.83
N SER A 191 5.72 10.12 -3.48
CA SER A 191 5.11 9.19 -2.53
C SER A 191 4.90 9.85 -1.17
N SER A 192 5.84 10.69 -0.73
CA SER A 192 5.73 11.46 0.50
C SER A 192 4.52 12.40 0.50
N GLU A 193 4.24 13.09 -0.61
CA GLU A 193 3.06 13.95 -0.72
C GLU A 193 1.77 13.12 -0.74
N LEU A 194 1.73 12.03 -1.50
CA LEU A 194 0.58 11.11 -1.52
C LEU A 194 0.25 10.51 -0.15
N PHE A 195 1.27 10.24 0.69
CA PHE A 195 1.12 9.78 2.07
C PHE A 195 1.13 10.91 3.11
N SER A 196 1.14 12.16 2.67
CA SER A 196 1.16 13.31 3.58
C SER A 196 -0.21 13.51 4.23
N TYR A 197 -0.22 14.25 5.33
CA TYR A 197 -1.45 14.72 5.97
C TYR A 197 -2.01 15.99 5.29
N LYS A 198 -1.27 16.54 4.32
CA LYS A 198 -1.66 17.74 3.59
C LYS A 198 -2.76 17.39 2.61
N ARG A 199 -3.74 18.27 2.50
CA ARG A 199 -4.75 18.20 1.45
C ARG A 199 -4.07 18.39 0.08
N PRO A 200 -4.53 17.74 -1.01
CA PRO A 200 -3.79 17.74 -2.29
C PRO A 200 -3.44 19.11 -2.85
N LYS A 201 -4.31 20.12 -2.68
CA LYS A 201 -4.01 21.50 -3.09
C LYS A 201 -2.83 22.16 -2.36
N ASP A 202 -2.45 21.62 -1.20
CA ASP A 202 -1.35 22.11 -0.35
C ASP A 202 -0.05 21.29 -0.54
N TRP A 203 -0.02 20.35 -1.49
CA TRP A 203 1.23 19.65 -1.89
C TRP A 203 2.19 20.62 -2.59
N ASP A 204 3.48 20.29 -2.62
CA ASP A 204 4.48 21.13 -3.27
C ASP A 204 4.25 21.23 -4.78
N GLU A 205 3.90 22.43 -5.21
CA GLU A 205 3.55 22.74 -6.59
C GLU A 205 4.68 22.40 -7.56
N ARG A 206 5.96 22.51 -7.16
CA ARG A 206 7.09 22.16 -8.03
C ARG A 206 7.09 20.67 -8.39
N LEU A 207 6.68 19.80 -7.46
CA LEU A 207 6.53 18.37 -7.72
C LEU A 207 5.34 18.07 -8.63
N VAL A 208 4.26 18.84 -8.51
CA VAL A 208 3.07 18.71 -9.36
C VAL A 208 3.40 19.14 -10.79
N GLU A 209 3.97 20.32 -10.98
CA GLU A 209 4.38 20.86 -12.29
C GLU A 209 5.39 19.93 -12.98
N LEU A 210 6.44 19.50 -12.28
CA LEU A 210 7.43 18.57 -12.85
C LEU A 210 6.81 17.20 -13.18
N SER A 211 5.85 16.74 -12.37
CA SER A 211 5.14 15.48 -12.65
C SER A 211 4.26 15.61 -13.89
N GLU A 212 3.63 16.77 -14.07
CA GLU A 212 2.79 17.10 -15.21
C GLU A 212 3.58 17.13 -16.54
N GLU A 213 4.82 17.61 -16.51
CA GLU A 213 5.73 17.49 -17.66
C GLU A 213 6.15 16.04 -17.90
N LYS A 214 6.57 15.33 -16.86
CA LYS A 214 7.10 13.96 -16.96
C LYS A 214 6.06 12.92 -17.38
N ILE A 215 4.78 13.11 -17.08
CA ILE A 215 3.72 12.19 -17.53
C ILE A 215 3.46 12.28 -19.04
N LYS A 216 3.94 13.33 -19.71
CA LYS A 216 3.84 13.48 -21.18
C LYS A 216 4.90 12.65 -21.91
N GLU A 217 5.96 12.23 -21.22
CA GLU A 217 6.97 11.31 -21.75
C GLU A 217 6.32 9.96 -22.11
N ASN A 218 6.80 9.29 -23.17
CA ASN A 218 6.24 8.01 -23.62
C ASN A 218 6.72 6.84 -22.74
N LYS A 219 6.29 6.84 -21.48
CA LYS A 219 6.57 5.81 -20.47
C LYS A 219 5.35 4.97 -20.17
N GLY A 220 5.57 3.72 -19.75
CA GLY A 220 4.48 2.82 -19.39
C GLY A 220 3.74 3.28 -18.12
N ILE A 221 2.46 2.91 -17.99
CA ILE A 221 1.59 3.28 -16.85
C ILE A 221 2.23 2.98 -15.49
N ARG A 222 3.00 1.89 -15.39
CA ARG A 222 3.71 1.48 -14.18
C ARG A 222 4.70 2.54 -13.68
N GLU A 223 5.37 3.24 -14.60
CA GLU A 223 6.38 4.26 -14.27
C GLU A 223 5.76 5.62 -13.96
N ILE A 224 4.57 5.91 -14.50
CA ILE A 224 3.93 7.21 -14.33
C ILE A 224 2.79 7.21 -13.31
N MET A 225 2.37 6.05 -12.78
CA MET A 225 1.20 5.91 -11.90
C MET A 225 1.22 6.90 -10.74
N SER A 226 2.29 6.95 -9.94
CA SER A 226 2.37 7.84 -8.77
C SER A 226 2.35 9.32 -9.16
N ARG A 227 3.05 9.68 -10.25
CA ARG A 227 3.05 11.05 -10.82
C ARG A 227 1.66 11.45 -11.27
N LEU A 228 0.97 10.56 -11.96
CA LEU A 228 -0.37 10.80 -12.47
C LEU A 228 -1.39 10.92 -11.34
N MET A 229 -1.28 10.09 -10.29
CA MET A 229 -2.09 10.23 -9.08
C MET A 229 -1.85 11.59 -8.42
N LEU A 230 -0.59 12.02 -8.29
CA LEU A 230 -0.24 13.31 -7.71
C LEU A 230 -0.89 14.47 -8.50
N VAL A 231 -0.68 14.51 -9.81
CA VAL A 231 -1.22 15.55 -10.70
C VAL A 231 -2.75 15.56 -10.69
N PHE A 232 -3.38 14.40 -10.86
CA PHE A 232 -4.84 14.30 -10.87
C PHE A 232 -5.45 14.80 -9.56
N LEU A 233 -4.97 14.34 -8.41
CA LEU A 233 -5.51 14.73 -7.11
C LEU A 233 -5.26 16.20 -6.78
N ALA A 234 -4.05 16.72 -7.06
CA ALA A 234 -3.71 18.12 -6.83
C ALA A 234 -4.59 19.05 -7.69
N ARG A 235 -4.64 18.81 -9.01
CA ARG A 235 -5.44 19.62 -9.94
C ARG A 235 -6.93 19.49 -9.69
N ALA A 236 -7.42 18.30 -9.31
CA ALA A 236 -8.83 18.13 -9.00
C ALA A 236 -9.26 18.89 -7.75
N ASP A 237 -8.35 19.07 -6.79
CA ASP A 237 -8.61 19.84 -5.57
C ASP A 237 -8.45 21.37 -5.78
N GLN A 238 -7.49 21.78 -6.63
CA GLN A 238 -7.25 23.19 -6.96
C GLN A 238 -8.31 23.75 -7.94
N GLU A 239 -8.69 22.97 -8.94
CA GLU A 239 -9.47 23.45 -10.10
C GLU A 239 -10.80 22.72 -10.30
N GLY A 240 -11.06 21.66 -9.52
CA GLY A 240 -12.24 20.81 -9.63
C GLY A 240 -12.01 19.58 -10.53
N MET A 241 -12.68 18.48 -10.18
CA MET A 241 -12.54 17.18 -10.86
C MET A 241 -12.79 17.25 -12.37
N LYS A 242 -13.73 18.09 -12.83
CA LYS A 242 -14.04 18.26 -14.25
C LYS A 242 -12.86 18.82 -15.06
N ARG A 243 -12.01 19.66 -14.46
CA ARG A 243 -10.80 20.17 -15.14
C ARG A 243 -9.63 19.20 -15.07
N ALA A 244 -9.57 18.37 -14.03
CA ALA A 244 -8.50 17.39 -13.85
C ALA A 244 -8.73 16.05 -14.58
N ILE A 245 -9.97 15.74 -14.99
CA ILE A 245 -10.27 14.47 -15.65
C ILE A 245 -9.43 14.16 -16.91
N PRO A 246 -9.02 15.13 -17.76
CA PRO A 246 -8.25 14.85 -18.96
C PRO A 246 -6.90 14.16 -18.68
N TYR A 247 -6.30 14.38 -17.50
CA TYR A 247 -5.05 13.70 -17.13
C TYR A 247 -5.22 12.18 -17.07
N ILE A 248 -6.36 11.70 -16.57
CA ILE A 248 -6.60 10.25 -16.39
C ILE A 248 -7.41 9.64 -17.55
N GLU A 249 -8.08 10.46 -18.36
CA GLU A 249 -8.88 10.01 -19.50
C GLU A 249 -8.06 9.18 -20.50
N ARG A 250 -6.84 9.65 -20.81
CA ARG A 250 -5.91 8.89 -21.68
C ARG A 250 -5.57 7.52 -21.11
N ILE A 251 -5.54 7.37 -19.79
CA ILE A 251 -5.18 6.10 -19.14
C ILE A 251 -6.33 5.11 -19.15
N VAL A 252 -7.57 5.57 -18.95
CA VAL A 252 -8.74 4.67 -18.97
C VAL A 252 -9.10 4.18 -20.38
N GLN A 253 -8.53 4.80 -21.41
CA GLN A 253 -8.59 4.33 -22.80
C GLN A 253 -7.57 3.23 -23.12
N LEU A 254 -6.60 2.97 -22.23
CA LEU A 254 -5.62 1.90 -22.46
C LEU A 254 -6.28 0.52 -22.35
N PRO A 255 -5.89 -0.45 -23.19
CA PRO A 255 -6.36 -1.82 -23.06
C PRO A 255 -6.03 -2.40 -21.67
N VAL A 256 -7.02 -2.94 -20.98
CA VAL A 256 -6.84 -3.53 -19.65
C VAL A 256 -6.35 -4.98 -19.80
N THR A 257 -5.11 -5.23 -19.40
CA THR A 257 -4.47 -6.55 -19.38
C THR A 257 -4.31 -7.04 -17.94
N LYS A 258 -4.02 -8.33 -17.74
CA LYS A 258 -3.73 -8.86 -16.39
C LYS A 258 -2.53 -8.15 -15.72
N GLU A 259 -1.57 -7.69 -16.52
CA GLU A 259 -0.34 -7.06 -16.05
C GLU A 259 -0.55 -5.60 -15.64
N ASN A 260 -1.34 -4.85 -16.41
CA ASN A 260 -1.55 -3.43 -16.14
C ASN A 260 -2.74 -3.13 -15.23
N LYS A 261 -3.66 -4.09 -15.05
CA LYS A 261 -4.91 -3.92 -14.28
C LYS A 261 -4.69 -3.30 -12.90
N PHE A 262 -3.62 -3.72 -12.23
CA PHE A 262 -3.22 -3.16 -10.93
C PHE A 262 -3.01 -1.64 -11.01
N PHE A 263 -2.27 -1.17 -12.01
CA PHE A 263 -1.87 0.23 -12.14
C PHE A 263 -3.00 1.13 -12.66
N VAL A 264 -3.96 0.57 -13.41
CA VAL A 264 -5.08 1.35 -13.96
C VAL A 264 -6.32 1.39 -13.05
N SER A 265 -6.41 0.48 -12.07
CA SER A 265 -7.60 0.27 -11.23
C SER A 265 -8.17 1.56 -10.62
N ASN A 266 -7.32 2.38 -9.98
CA ASN A 266 -7.78 3.60 -9.31
C ASN A 266 -8.27 4.65 -10.32
N PHE A 267 -7.60 4.77 -11.47
CA PHE A 267 -8.00 5.72 -12.52
C PHE A 267 -9.36 5.37 -13.14
N HIS A 268 -9.64 4.08 -13.36
CA HIS A 268 -10.99 3.66 -13.78
C HIS A 268 -12.05 3.97 -12.71
N SER A 269 -11.71 3.83 -11.42
CA SER A 269 -12.64 4.15 -10.34
C SER A 269 -12.95 5.65 -10.25
N TRP A 270 -11.93 6.51 -10.37
CA TRP A 270 -12.13 7.96 -10.42
C TRP A 270 -12.83 8.43 -11.68
N TYR A 271 -12.53 7.82 -12.82
CA TYR A 271 -13.20 8.16 -14.07
C TYR A 271 -14.70 7.82 -14.01
N LEU A 272 -15.04 6.62 -13.50
CA LEU A 272 -16.45 6.26 -13.32
C LEU A 272 -17.15 7.16 -12.29
N LEU A 273 -16.45 7.56 -11.22
CA LEU A 273 -16.96 8.54 -10.25
C LEU A 273 -17.24 9.89 -10.93
N TYR A 274 -16.31 10.39 -11.75
CA TYR A 274 -16.53 11.61 -12.55
C TYR A 274 -17.79 11.48 -13.41
N LYS A 275 -17.94 10.39 -14.16
CA LYS A 275 -19.13 10.16 -14.99
C LYS A 275 -20.40 10.15 -14.14
N ALA A 276 -20.40 9.49 -12.98
CA ALA A 276 -21.54 9.48 -12.07
C ALA A 276 -21.85 10.86 -11.45
N LEU A 277 -20.84 11.69 -11.19
CA LEU A 277 -21.02 13.01 -10.60
C LEU A 277 -21.50 14.07 -11.60
N TYR A 278 -21.02 14.01 -12.86
CA TYR A 278 -21.21 15.09 -13.83
C TYR A 278 -22.02 14.68 -15.07
N GLU A 279 -22.12 13.39 -15.37
CA GLU A 279 -22.64 12.86 -16.63
C GLU A 279 -23.58 11.65 -16.43
N MET A 280 -24.17 11.50 -15.23
CA MET A 280 -24.97 10.32 -14.84
C MET A 280 -26.08 9.98 -15.84
N ASP A 281 -26.79 10.99 -16.34
CA ASP A 281 -27.92 10.81 -17.26
C ASP A 281 -27.50 10.24 -18.63
N SER A 282 -26.21 10.39 -18.97
CA SER A 282 -25.62 9.85 -20.21
C SER A 282 -24.77 8.60 -19.99
N LEU A 283 -24.52 8.22 -18.72
CA LEU A 283 -23.69 7.07 -18.38
C LEU A 283 -24.47 5.77 -18.59
N SER A 284 -24.09 5.02 -19.63
CA SER A 284 -24.73 3.72 -19.89
C SER A 284 -24.26 2.64 -18.90
N LEU A 285 -25.14 1.68 -18.61
CA LEU A 285 -24.79 0.50 -17.80
C LEU A 285 -23.63 -0.30 -18.42
N GLN A 286 -23.56 -0.37 -19.75
CA GLN A 286 -22.50 -1.09 -20.45
C GLN A 286 -21.14 -0.41 -20.25
N GLU A 287 -21.07 0.91 -20.40
CA GLU A 287 -19.86 1.70 -20.16
C GLU A 287 -19.39 1.56 -18.70
N ALA A 288 -20.30 1.68 -17.74
CA ALA A 288 -19.99 1.48 -16.32
C ALA A 288 -19.43 0.07 -16.04
N LYS A 289 -20.02 -0.97 -16.65
CA LYS A 289 -19.55 -2.36 -16.55
C LYS A 289 -18.17 -2.55 -17.18
N GLU A 290 -17.85 -1.89 -18.29
CA GLU A 290 -16.52 -1.95 -18.90
C GLU A 290 -15.44 -1.37 -17.98
N HIS A 291 -15.65 -0.16 -17.42
CA HIS A 291 -14.69 0.41 -16.46
C HIS A 291 -14.57 -0.46 -15.20
N ALA A 292 -15.67 -1.02 -14.70
CA ALA A 292 -15.65 -1.87 -13.52
C ALA A 292 -14.82 -3.16 -13.68
N LYS A 293 -14.65 -3.68 -14.91
CA LYS A 293 -13.76 -4.84 -15.15
C LYS A 293 -12.31 -4.54 -14.77
N ALA A 294 -11.87 -3.28 -14.88
CA ALA A 294 -10.52 -2.85 -14.53
C ALA A 294 -10.31 -2.69 -13.02
N ILE A 295 -11.38 -2.41 -12.27
CA ILE A 295 -11.31 -2.05 -10.86
C ILE A 295 -11.14 -3.30 -9.99
N THR A 296 -10.08 -3.32 -9.20
CA THR A 296 -9.72 -4.43 -8.32
C THR A 296 -10.22 -4.20 -6.89
N LYS A 297 -10.27 -5.27 -6.09
CA LYS A 297 -10.59 -5.18 -4.65
C LYS A 297 -9.42 -4.68 -3.78
N MET A 298 -8.34 -4.18 -4.36
CA MET A 298 -7.26 -3.60 -3.57
C MET A 298 -7.67 -2.29 -2.92
N ASP A 299 -8.34 -1.43 -3.70
CA ASP A 299 -9.09 -0.31 -3.16
C ASP A 299 -10.54 -0.77 -2.94
N LEU A 300 -10.83 -1.22 -1.71
CA LEU A 300 -12.17 -1.67 -1.36
C LEU A 300 -13.20 -0.54 -1.42
N ASN A 301 -12.79 0.71 -1.13
CA ASN A 301 -13.70 1.84 -1.22
C ASN A 301 -14.09 2.08 -2.68
N GLY A 302 -13.12 2.29 -3.58
CA GLY A 302 -13.38 2.48 -5.00
C GLY A 302 -14.10 1.31 -5.65
N TYR A 303 -13.80 0.07 -5.23
CA TYR A 303 -14.52 -1.12 -5.68
C TYR A 303 -16.00 -1.10 -5.27
N TYR A 304 -16.31 -0.94 -3.98
CA TYR A 304 -17.70 -0.95 -3.52
C TYR A 304 -18.48 0.27 -4.03
N ARG A 305 -17.83 1.44 -4.14
CA ARG A 305 -18.41 2.64 -4.77
C ARG A 305 -18.85 2.36 -6.20
N THR A 306 -17.98 1.70 -6.98
CA THR A 306 -18.29 1.29 -8.36
C THR A 306 -19.47 0.32 -8.42
N GLN A 307 -19.53 -0.66 -7.52
CA GLN A 307 -20.68 -1.58 -7.46
C GLN A 307 -21.97 -0.85 -7.10
N GLY A 308 -21.92 0.16 -6.22
CA GLY A 308 -23.06 1.04 -5.92
C GLY A 308 -23.57 1.76 -7.17
N ILE A 309 -22.67 2.40 -7.93
CA ILE A 309 -23.01 3.07 -9.19
C ILE A 309 -23.64 2.10 -10.20
N ILE A 310 -23.07 0.91 -10.39
CA ILE A 310 -23.63 -0.10 -11.30
C ILE A 310 -25.03 -0.53 -10.86
N LYS A 311 -25.24 -0.78 -9.56
CA LYS A 311 -26.55 -1.19 -9.05
C LYS A 311 -27.60 -0.10 -9.18
N TYR A 312 -27.21 1.16 -9.00
CA TYR A 312 -28.06 2.29 -9.30
C TYR A 312 -28.49 2.31 -10.78
N LEU A 313 -27.55 2.13 -11.72
CA LEU A 313 -27.84 2.06 -13.17
C LEU A 313 -28.68 0.83 -13.56
N GLU A 314 -28.67 -0.23 -12.75
CA GLU A 314 -29.56 -1.40 -12.90
C GLU A 314 -30.98 -1.16 -12.33
N ASN A 315 -31.25 0.03 -11.77
CA ASN A 315 -32.46 0.35 -10.99
C ASN A 315 -32.64 -0.54 -9.74
N ASP A 316 -31.56 -1.11 -9.23
CA ASP A 316 -31.51 -1.94 -8.01
C ASP A 316 -31.02 -1.06 -6.83
N LEU A 317 -31.92 -0.21 -6.33
CA LEU A 317 -31.61 0.77 -5.28
C LEU A 317 -31.20 0.11 -3.95
N GLU A 318 -31.82 -1.02 -3.59
CA GLU A 318 -31.49 -1.74 -2.35
C GLU A 318 -30.06 -2.28 -2.39
N ALA A 319 -29.65 -2.91 -3.50
CA ALA A 319 -28.27 -3.37 -3.66
C ALA A 319 -27.30 -2.19 -3.77
N SER A 320 -27.69 -1.10 -4.44
CA SER A 320 -26.90 0.13 -4.51
C SER A 320 -26.59 0.65 -3.10
N HIS A 321 -27.60 0.82 -2.26
CA HIS A 321 -27.45 1.28 -0.88
C HIS A 321 -26.56 0.34 -0.05
N THR A 322 -26.72 -0.97 -0.24
CA THR A 322 -25.88 -1.98 0.41
C THR A 322 -24.40 -1.81 0.05
N TYR A 323 -24.09 -1.53 -1.23
CA TYR A 323 -22.72 -1.30 -1.67
C TYR A 323 -22.19 0.07 -1.26
N MET A 324 -23.01 1.12 -1.33
CA MET A 324 -22.64 2.46 -0.85
C MET A 324 -22.30 2.45 0.64
N LYS A 325 -23.07 1.72 1.47
CA LYS A 325 -22.77 1.52 2.89
C LYS A 325 -21.43 0.81 3.12
N LYS A 326 -21.09 -0.18 2.29
CA LYS A 326 -19.78 -0.85 2.34
C LYS A 326 -18.66 0.10 1.92
N ALA A 327 -18.87 0.89 0.88
CA ALA A 327 -17.91 1.89 0.41
C ALA A 327 -17.62 2.93 1.50
N ASP A 328 -18.66 3.48 2.13
CA ASP A 328 -18.54 4.45 3.23
C ASP A 328 -17.79 3.85 4.44
N LYS A 329 -18.11 2.60 4.81
CA LYS A 329 -17.40 1.90 5.89
C LYS A 329 -15.90 1.77 5.61
N GLU A 330 -15.53 1.43 4.37
CA GLU A 330 -14.12 1.31 3.99
C GLU A 330 -13.43 2.68 3.91
N LEU A 331 -14.13 3.74 3.46
CA LEU A 331 -13.61 5.11 3.49
C LEU A 331 -13.38 5.61 4.92
N LYS A 332 -14.36 5.44 5.82
CA LYS A 332 -14.23 5.73 7.26
C LYS A 332 -13.08 4.97 7.90
N SER A 333 -12.80 3.77 7.42
CA SER A 333 -11.62 3.01 7.86
C SER A 333 -10.33 3.61 7.33
N ALA A 334 -10.28 4.04 6.07
CA ALA A 334 -9.11 4.63 5.43
C ALA A 334 -8.77 6.01 6.03
N GLU A 335 -9.78 6.85 6.32
CA GLU A 335 -9.64 8.19 6.91
C GLU A 335 -8.89 8.19 8.25
N LYS A 336 -8.84 7.06 8.95
CA LYS A 336 -8.04 6.90 10.19
C LYS A 336 -6.53 7.05 9.96
N SER A 337 -6.06 6.84 8.74
CA SER A 337 -4.67 7.09 8.35
C SER A 337 -4.34 8.59 8.24
N GLU A 338 -5.38 9.45 8.22
CA GLU A 338 -5.29 10.91 8.10
C GLU A 338 -4.62 11.40 6.81
N MET A 339 -4.41 10.53 5.81
CA MET A 339 -3.86 10.93 4.52
C MET A 339 -4.74 12.01 3.89
N GLY A 340 -4.14 13.14 3.50
CA GLY A 340 -4.91 14.34 3.20
C GLY A 340 -5.76 14.24 1.93
N TYR A 341 -5.36 13.40 0.96
CA TYR A 341 -6.19 13.15 -0.24
C TYR A 341 -7.54 12.49 0.08
N LEU A 342 -7.67 11.81 1.22
CA LEU A 342 -8.94 11.18 1.63
C LEU A 342 -10.03 12.21 1.95
N GLN A 343 -9.65 13.46 2.24
CA GLN A 343 -10.62 14.55 2.35
C GLN A 343 -11.36 14.76 1.03
N LEU A 344 -10.63 14.71 -0.09
CA LEU A 344 -11.19 14.84 -1.43
C LEU A 344 -12.06 13.63 -1.80
N GLU A 345 -11.62 12.41 -1.46
CA GLU A 345 -12.44 11.19 -1.61
C GLU A 345 -13.75 11.28 -0.83
N ARG A 346 -13.72 11.81 0.39
CA ARG A 346 -14.91 12.06 1.21
C ARG A 346 -15.84 13.07 0.57
N GLU A 347 -15.31 14.21 0.13
CA GLU A 347 -16.09 15.25 -0.55
C GLU A 347 -16.79 14.69 -1.80
N TRP A 348 -16.07 13.93 -2.64
CA TRP A 348 -16.66 13.28 -3.81
C TRP A 348 -17.68 12.19 -3.44
N PHE A 349 -17.42 11.43 -2.38
CA PHE A 349 -18.35 10.40 -1.92
C PHE A 349 -19.67 11.03 -1.45
N GLU A 350 -19.64 12.12 -0.68
CA GLU A 350 -20.86 12.81 -0.24
C GLU A 350 -21.66 13.38 -1.43
N GLN A 351 -20.98 13.94 -2.43
CA GLN A 351 -21.65 14.36 -3.68
C GLN A 351 -22.30 13.18 -4.41
N LEU A 352 -21.62 12.03 -4.44
CA LEU A 352 -22.15 10.82 -5.07
C LEU A 352 -23.41 10.33 -4.35
N LYS A 353 -23.45 10.36 -3.01
CA LYS A 353 -24.63 9.93 -2.25
C LYS A 353 -25.91 10.65 -2.71
N VAL A 354 -25.82 11.96 -2.93
CA VAL A 354 -26.92 12.78 -3.43
C VAL A 354 -27.35 12.33 -4.83
N ARG A 355 -26.38 11.99 -5.70
CA ARG A 355 -26.65 11.52 -7.07
C ARG A 355 -27.31 10.14 -7.15
N VAL A 356 -27.06 9.27 -6.16
CA VAL A 356 -27.62 7.91 -6.14
C VAL A 356 -28.71 7.71 -5.08
N SER A 357 -29.28 8.82 -4.57
CA SER A 357 -30.35 8.82 -3.56
C SER A 357 -30.06 7.99 -2.30
N TYR A 358 -28.81 8.01 -1.85
CA TYR A 358 -28.37 7.28 -0.65
C TYR A 358 -28.30 8.18 0.59
N ASP A 359 -29.15 7.92 1.58
CA ASP A 359 -29.33 8.83 2.73
C ASP A 359 -28.37 8.58 3.92
N GLY A 360 -27.51 7.55 3.86
CA GLY A 360 -26.47 7.28 4.87
C GLY A 360 -26.70 6.06 5.75
#